data_AF-A0A382MZX6-F1
#
_entry.id   AF-A0A382MZX6-F1
#
_cell.length_a   1.000
_cell.length_b   1.000
_cell.length_c   1.000
_cell.angle_alpha   90.00
_cell.angle_beta   90.00
_cell.angle_gamma   90.00
#
_symmetry.space_group_name_H-M   'P 1'
#
loop_
_entity.id
_entity.type
_entity.pdbx_description
1 polymer ?
#
loop_
_entity_poly.entity_id
_entity_poly.type
_entity_poly.pdbx_seq_one_letter_code
_entity_poly.pdbx_strand_id
1 'polypeptide(L)'
;MHNDLPKIYCFIDEYNKEYIKKLSKNIAIIYRNYNKKINISLVKDIKQFCKINRRKFFLANNIKIAIKLNLDGVYIPSFNKKNEINYYNKKRNFIV
;
A
#
# COMPACT_ATOMS: atom_id res chain seq x y z
N MET A 1 3.37 -17.05 -15.50
CA MET A 1 2.45 -16.45 -14.52
C MET A 1 2.28 -14.99 -14.90
N HIS A 2 1.14 -14.60 -15.46
CA HIS A 2 0.82 -13.18 -15.61
C HIS A 2 0.68 -12.60 -14.20
N ASN A 3 1.51 -11.61 -13.86
CA ASN A 3 1.32 -10.86 -12.64
C ASN A 3 0.06 -10.02 -12.83
N ASP A 4 -1.09 -10.48 -12.33
CA ASP A 4 -2.32 -9.70 -12.32
C ASP A 4 -2.14 -8.51 -11.38
N LEU A 5 -1.62 -7.41 -11.93
CA LEU A 5 -1.55 -6.13 -11.28
C LEU A 5 -2.97 -5.56 -11.16
N PRO A 6 -3.29 -4.89 -10.03
CA PRO A 6 -4.52 -4.14 -9.94
C PRO A 6 -4.62 -3.16 -11.11
N LYS A 7 -5.75 -3.16 -11.82
CA LYS A 7 -6.01 -2.20 -12.90
C LYS A 7 -6.49 -0.85 -12.35
N ILE A 8 -7.03 -0.85 -11.13
CA ILE A 8 -7.63 0.32 -10.49
C ILE A 8 -7.06 0.42 -9.08
N TYR A 9 -6.65 1.64 -8.72
CA TYR A 9 -6.13 1.97 -7.40
C TYR A 9 -6.96 3.08 -6.78
N CYS A 10 -7.23 2.97 -5.49
CA CYS A 10 -7.91 4.00 -4.71
C CYS A 10 -6.97 4.54 -3.64
N PHE A 11 -6.82 5.86 -3.61
CA PHE A 11 -6.06 6.55 -2.59
C PHE A 11 -6.93 6.83 -1.37
N ILE A 12 -6.40 6.51 -0.20
CA ILE A 12 -7.00 6.86 1.09
C ILE A 12 -5.95 7.56 1.96
N ASP A 13 -6.34 8.63 2.63
CA ASP A 13 -5.52 9.37 3.60
C ASP A 13 -5.94 9.09 5.06
N GLU A 14 -7.14 8.54 5.23
CA GLU A 14 -7.71 8.04 6.48
C GLU A 14 -8.22 6.59 6.34
N TYR A 15 -8.32 5.89 7.47
CA TYR A 15 -8.81 4.51 7.50
C TYR A 15 -10.31 4.47 7.78
N ASN A 16 -11.12 4.34 6.72
CA ASN A 16 -12.56 4.14 6.82
C ASN A 16 -12.96 2.76 6.26
N LYS A 17 -13.29 1.83 7.16
CA LYS A 17 -13.65 0.44 6.81
C LYS A 17 -14.87 0.36 5.90
N GLU A 18 -15.92 1.13 6.21
CA GLU A 18 -17.19 1.13 5.48
C GLU A 18 -16.99 1.65 4.06
N TYR A 19 -16.19 2.70 3.89
CA TYR A 19 -15.81 3.21 2.58
C TYR A 19 -15.07 2.16 1.76
N ILE A 20 -14.02 1.54 2.31
CA ILE A 20 -13.23 0.53 1.58
C ILE A 20 -14.08 -0.70 1.25
N LYS A 21 -15.04 -1.06 2.10
CA LYS A 21 -15.96 -2.19 1.88
C LYS A 21 -16.89 -1.96 0.69
N LYS A 22 -17.32 -0.71 0.46
CA LYS A 22 -18.17 -0.32 -0.69
C LYS A 22 -17.44 -0.32 -2.03
N LEU A 23 -16.11 -0.22 -2.03
CA LEU A 23 -15.31 -0.28 -3.26
C LEU A 23 -15.44 -1.66 -3.93
N SER A 24 -15.32 -1.73 -5.25
CA SER A 24 -15.26 -3.02 -5.97
C SER A 24 -13.99 -3.82 -5.59
N LYS A 25 -14.08 -5.15 -5.50
CA LYS A 25 -12.98 -6.03 -5.02
C LYS A 25 -11.70 -5.99 -5.86
N ASN A 26 -11.79 -5.59 -7.13
CA ASN A 26 -10.66 -5.43 -8.03
C ASN A 26 -9.83 -4.14 -7.77
N ILE A 27 -10.27 -3.29 -6.86
CA ILE A 27 -9.60 -2.03 -6.50
C ILE A 27 -8.57 -2.30 -5.40
N ALA A 28 -7.32 -1.97 -5.69
CA ALA A 28 -6.24 -1.94 -4.71
C ALA A 28 -6.24 -0.64 -3.90
N ILE A 29 -5.79 -0.71 -2.65
CA ILE A 29 -5.80 0.42 -1.73
C ILE A 29 -4.39 0.97 -1.58
N ILE A 30 -4.24 2.27 -1.74
CA ILE A 30 -3.00 3.01 -1.49
C ILE A 30 -3.24 3.93 -0.30
N TYR A 31 -2.62 3.64 0.84
CA TYR A 31 -2.63 4.57 1.99
C TYR A 31 -1.56 5.64 1.79
N ARG A 32 -2.01 6.90 1.68
CA ARG A 32 -1.20 8.07 1.38
C ARG A 32 -1.56 9.21 2.33
N ASN A 33 -0.76 9.36 3.39
CA ASN A 33 -0.88 10.50 4.29
C ASN A 33 0.48 11.21 4.41
N TYR A 34 0.59 12.39 3.79
CA TYR A 34 1.80 13.21 3.83
C TYR A 34 1.84 14.22 4.97
N ASN A 35 0.68 14.54 5.54
CA ASN A 35 0.54 15.56 6.57
C ASN A 35 0.85 15.00 7.97
N LYS A 36 0.72 13.68 8.16
CA LYS A 36 0.91 13.01 9.45
C LYS A 36 2.05 12.00 9.38
N LYS A 37 2.76 11.85 10.51
CA LYS A 37 3.72 10.76 10.70
C LYS A 37 3.00 9.42 10.58
N ILE A 38 3.64 8.44 9.95
CA ILE A 38 3.04 7.12 9.78
C ILE A 38 2.86 6.42 11.12
N ASN A 39 1.61 6.02 11.37
CA ASN A 39 1.25 5.14 12.46
C ASN A 39 1.35 3.68 12.00
N ILE A 40 2.32 2.95 12.53
CA ILE A 40 2.57 1.55 12.17
C ILE A 40 1.38 0.64 12.54
N SER A 41 0.72 0.88 13.66
CA SER A 41 -0.45 0.09 14.09
C SER A 41 -1.60 0.27 13.10
N LEU A 42 -1.87 1.51 12.69
CA LEU A 42 -2.90 1.79 11.69
C LEU A 42 -2.60 1.09 10.35
N VAL A 43 -1.35 1.11 9.89
CA VAL A 43 -0.95 0.41 8.65
C VAL A 43 -1.15 -1.10 8.77
N LYS A 44 -0.89 -1.70 9.95
CA LYS A 44 -1.17 -3.11 10.21
C LYS A 44 -2.68 -3.41 10.18
N ASP A 45 -3.51 -2.51 10.72
CA ASP A 45 -4.96 -2.68 10.72
C ASP A 45 -5.54 -2.62 9.30
N ILE A 46 -5.10 -1.65 8.49
CA ILE A 46 -5.49 -1.54 7.08
C ILE A 46 -5.04 -2.79 6.32
N LYS A 47 -3.79 -3.24 6.55
CA LYS A 47 -3.26 -4.46 5.94
C LYS A 47 -4.12 -5.67 6.26
N GLN A 48 -4.45 -5.88 7.54
CA GLN A 48 -5.25 -7.03 7.97
C GLN A 48 -6.64 -6.99 7.34
N PHE A 49 -7.25 -5.81 7.29
CA PHE A 49 -8.53 -5.61 6.64
C PHE A 49 -8.49 -5.91 5.14
N CYS A 50 -7.48 -5.39 4.42
CA CYS A 50 -7.32 -5.66 2.99
C CYS A 50 -7.07 -7.15 2.73
N LYS A 51 -6.26 -7.82 3.57
CA LYS A 51 -6.00 -9.26 3.49
C LYS A 51 -7.28 -10.09 3.63
N ILE A 52 -8.10 -9.82 4.64
CA ILE A 52 -9.40 -10.50 4.85
C ILE A 52 -10.32 -10.28 3.64
N ASN A 53 -10.32 -9.07 3.08
CA ASN A 53 -11.13 -8.71 1.91
C ASN A 53 -10.49 -9.08 0.56
N ARG A 54 -9.37 -9.80 0.55
CA ARG A 54 -8.62 -10.23 -0.65
C ARG A 54 -8.25 -9.07 -1.59
N ARG A 55 -7.85 -7.94 -1.01
CA ARG A 55 -7.40 -6.73 -1.73
C ARG A 55 -5.91 -6.54 -1.55
N LYS A 56 -5.24 -6.04 -2.59
CA LYS A 56 -3.85 -5.61 -2.49
C LYS A 56 -3.76 -4.26 -1.78
N PHE A 57 -2.76 -4.12 -0.93
CA PHE A 57 -2.52 -2.95 -0.12
C PHE A 57 -1.11 -2.40 -0.30
N PHE A 58 -1.05 -1.09 -0.51
CA PHE A 58 0.16 -0.34 -0.82
C PHE A 58 0.30 0.84 0.14
N LEU A 59 1.53 1.11 0.55
CA LEU A 59 1.85 2.29 1.36
C LEU A 59 2.59 3.32 0.52
N ALA A 60 2.15 4.57 0.52
CA ALA A 60 2.80 5.61 -0.25
C ALA A 60 4.12 6.10 0.37
N ASN A 61 5.14 6.29 -0.45
CA ASN A 61 6.42 6.96 -0.15
C ASN A 61 7.24 6.37 1.02
N ASN A 62 6.91 5.17 1.52
CA ASN A 62 7.49 4.61 2.75
C ASN A 62 7.87 3.15 2.57
N ILE A 63 8.82 2.92 1.66
CA ILE A 63 9.25 1.58 1.25
C ILE A 63 9.82 0.76 2.41
N LYS A 64 10.69 1.36 3.24
CA LYS A 64 11.29 0.66 4.39
C LYS A 64 10.20 0.07 5.30
N ILE A 65 9.13 0.82 5.55
CA ILE A 65 7.98 0.37 6.34
C ILE A 65 7.18 -0.68 5.57
N ALA A 66 6.94 -0.47 4.27
CA ALA A 66 6.21 -1.42 3.44
C ALA A 66 6.89 -2.81 3.39
N ILE A 67 8.21 -2.84 3.24
CA ILE A 67 9.01 -4.07 3.27
C ILE A 67 9.00 -4.68 4.68
N LYS A 68 9.27 -3.88 5.73
CA LYS A 68 9.27 -4.36 7.13
C LYS A 68 7.94 -4.96 7.54
N LEU A 69 6.83 -4.37 7.10
CA LEU A 69 5.48 -4.85 7.37
C LEU A 69 5.01 -5.91 6.37
N ASN A 70 5.82 -6.27 5.37
CA ASN A 70 5.48 -7.24 4.35
C ASN A 70 4.13 -6.93 3.67
N LEU A 71 4.02 -5.72 3.12
CA LEU A 71 2.87 -5.27 2.31
C LEU A 71 2.97 -5.81 0.87
N ASP A 72 1.90 -5.67 0.09
CA ASP A 72 1.88 -6.10 -1.31
C ASP A 72 2.75 -5.19 -2.19
N GLY A 73 2.91 -3.93 -1.78
CA GLY A 73 3.77 -2.99 -2.47
C GLY A 73 3.90 -1.64 -1.81
N VAL A 74 4.55 -0.74 -2.54
CA VAL A 74 4.62 0.70 -2.25
C VAL A 74 4.05 1.44 -3.46
N TYR A 75 3.50 2.63 -3.22
CA TYR A 75 3.27 3.62 -4.27
C TYR A 75 4.33 4.74 -4.17
N ILE A 76 5.03 5.02 -5.25
CA ILE A 76 5.99 6.13 -5.34
C ILE A 76 5.38 7.27 -6.17
N PRO A 77 5.08 8.43 -5.57
CA PRO A 77 4.56 9.56 -6.33
C PRO A 77 5.66 10.18 -7.21
N SER A 78 5.29 10.73 -8.37
CA SER A 78 6.21 11.31 -9.36
C SER A 78 7.06 12.48 -8.83
N PHE A 79 6.55 13.22 -7.85
CA PHE A 79 7.27 14.32 -7.21
C PHE A 79 8.22 13.87 -6.10
N ASN A 80 8.33 12.56 -5.81
CA ASN A 80 9.28 12.07 -4.82
C ASN A 80 10.70 12.22 -5.34
N LYS A 81 11.40 13.27 -4.90
CA LYS A 81 12.80 13.54 -5.24
C LYS A 81 13.82 12.68 -4.49
N LYS A 82 13.36 11.81 -3.57
CA LYS A 82 14.26 10.93 -2.80
C LYS A 82 14.62 9.71 -3.64
N ASN A 83 15.82 9.73 -4.20
CA ASN A 83 16.42 8.63 -4.98
C ASN A 83 16.97 7.49 -4.11
N GLU A 84 16.69 7.47 -2.80
CA GLU A 84 17.18 6.45 -1.87
C GLU A 84 16.38 5.15 -2.00
N ILE A 85 16.48 4.52 -3.18
CA ILE A 85 15.80 3.29 -3.53
C ILE A 85 16.71 2.07 -3.31
N ASN A 86 17.31 1.93 -2.11
CA ASN A 86 18.11 0.75 -1.76
C ASN A 86 17.20 -0.41 -1.31
N TYR A 87 16.65 -1.17 -2.28
CA TYR A 87 15.55 -2.14 -2.08
C TYR A 87 15.98 -3.61 -2.20
N TYR A 88 17.23 -3.93 -1.87
CA TYR A 88 17.80 -5.28 -2.07
C TYR A 88 17.06 -6.41 -1.32
N ASN A 89 16.28 -6.10 -0.27
CA ASN A 89 15.55 -7.08 0.55
C ASN A 89 14.04 -7.19 0.26
N LYS A 90 13.55 -6.77 -0.93
CA LYS A 90 12.13 -6.91 -1.27
C LYS A 90 11.77 -8.36 -1.65
N LYS A 91 10.52 -8.76 -1.38
CA LYS A 91 10.01 -10.06 -1.84
C LYS A 91 9.89 -10.08 -3.37
N ARG A 92 9.99 -11.27 -3.95
CA ARG A 92 9.85 -11.51 -5.41
C ARG A 92 8.55 -10.93 -6.00
N ASN A 93 7.48 -10.86 -5.21
CA ASN A 93 6.15 -10.38 -5.63
C ASN A 93 5.82 -8.97 -5.11
N PHE A 94 6.81 -8.22 -4.63
CA PHE A 94 6.60 -6.85 -4.12
C PHE A 94 6.47 -5.85 -5.28
N ILE A 95 5.34 -5.15 -5.32
CA ILE A 95 4.99 -4.21 -6.39
C ILE A 95 5.45 -2.79 -5.99
N VAL A 96 5.97 -2.01 -6.94
CA VAL A 96 6.43 -0.63 -6.76
C VAL A 96 5.74 0.26 -7.78
#